data_AF-A0A1S6IW61-F1
#
_entry.id   AF-A0A1S6IW61-F1
#
_cell.length_a   1.000
_cell.length_b   1.000
_cell.length_c   1.000
_cell.angle_alpha   90.00
_cell.angle_beta   90.00
_cell.angle_gamma   90.00
#
_symmetry.space_group_name_H-M   'P 1'
#
loop_
_entity.id
_entity.type
_entity.pdbx_description
1 polymer ?
#
loop_
_entity_poly.entity_id
_entity_poly.type
_entity_poly.pdbx_seq_one_letter_code
_entity_poly.pdbx_strand_id
1 'polypeptide(L)'
;MAKNNLEVALSPSGHQYDKDLARVKIKVSPSLQALIANQLEFIEIVEKCNPENHIFLEQHKAELFQLEEEISQAFADYILKKERARVKREQKKNELASAPILEMEETFSNINTGNTAAPQTNDLPWSDKPLADHSASYHDDNEREQLSYDPLAELDKMAANLSPGLPSAKYTTATAPVEKKVDVDVRRIAIGASVKALVDFLNRPLTEEEIQTIEKQVDSYLN
;
A
#
# COMPACT_ATOMS: atom_id res chain seq x y z
N MET A 1 -1.02 -44.80 6.72
CA MET A 1 -1.39 -43.40 6.44
C MET A 1 -1.08 -42.58 7.69
N ALA A 2 -0.02 -41.76 7.66
CA ALA A 2 0.32 -40.90 8.79
C ALA A 2 -0.70 -39.77 8.86
N LYS A 3 -1.44 -39.67 9.97
CA LYS A 3 -2.33 -38.54 10.25
C LYS A 3 -1.43 -37.37 10.68
N ASN A 4 -1.31 -36.34 9.84
CA ASN A 4 -0.68 -35.09 10.23
C ASN A 4 -1.58 -34.43 11.30
N ASN A 5 -1.25 -34.62 12.57
CA ASN A 5 -1.87 -33.88 13.66
C ASN A 5 -1.33 -32.45 13.61
N LEU A 6 -1.99 -31.58 12.84
CA LEU A 6 -1.76 -30.14 12.90
C LEU A 6 -2.19 -29.67 14.30
N GLU A 7 -1.22 -29.34 15.13
CA GLU A 7 -1.51 -28.73 16.44
C GLU A 7 -1.94 -27.28 16.21
N VAL A 8 -3.25 -27.05 16.20
CA VAL A 8 -3.84 -25.71 16.11
C VAL A 8 -3.81 -25.04 17.49
N ALA A 9 -3.36 -23.79 17.55
CA ALA A 9 -3.40 -22.93 18.73
C ALA A 9 -4.27 -21.69 18.47
N LEU A 10 -4.72 -21.03 19.55
CA LEU A 10 -5.49 -19.79 19.47
C LEU A 10 -4.57 -18.60 19.77
N SER A 11 -4.67 -17.55 18.95
CA SER A 11 -4.03 -16.25 19.21
C SER A 11 -4.74 -15.53 20.38
N PRO A 12 -4.11 -14.50 20.97
CA PRO A 12 -4.78 -13.64 21.96
C PRO A 12 -6.07 -13.00 21.45
N SER A 13 -6.18 -12.78 20.13
CA SER A 13 -7.39 -12.28 19.46
C SER A 13 -8.41 -13.37 19.10
N GLY A 14 -8.19 -14.63 19.51
CA GLY A 14 -9.11 -15.75 19.29
C GLY A 14 -9.03 -16.40 17.90
N HIS A 15 -8.03 -16.03 17.09
CA HIS A 15 -7.85 -16.62 15.76
C HIS A 15 -7.06 -17.92 15.84
N GLN A 16 -7.51 -18.93 15.10
CA GLN A 16 -6.80 -20.21 15.00
C GLN A 16 -5.55 -20.04 14.12
N TYR A 17 -4.42 -20.53 14.61
CA TYR A 17 -3.17 -20.57 13.85
C TYR A 17 -2.47 -21.93 14.01
N ASP A 18 -1.71 -22.32 12.99
CA ASP A 18 -0.92 -23.54 12.98
C ASP A 18 0.42 -23.29 13.70
N LYS A 19 0.67 -24.06 14.78
CA LYS A 19 1.89 -23.96 15.58
C LYS A 19 3.15 -24.29 14.78
N ASP A 20 3.07 -25.19 13.80
CA ASP A 20 4.22 -25.55 12.99
C ASP A 20 4.57 -24.43 12.02
N LEU A 21 3.56 -23.73 11.48
CA LEU A 21 3.74 -22.52 10.67
C LEU A 21 4.36 -21.37 11.48
N ALA A 22 3.98 -21.22 12.76
CA ALA A 22 4.55 -20.19 13.63
C ALA A 22 6.07 -20.35 13.85
N ARG A 23 6.61 -21.55 13.64
CA ARG A 23 8.06 -21.82 13.75
C ARG A 23 8.82 -21.56 12.46
N VAL A 24 8.11 -21.33 11.34
CA VAL A 24 8.73 -21.08 10.04
C VAL A 24 9.35 -19.69 10.03
N LYS A 25 10.62 -19.61 9.65
CA LYS A 25 11.32 -18.33 9.52
C LYS A 25 10.71 -17.52 8.38
N ILE A 26 10.12 -16.39 8.73
CA ILE A 26 9.60 -15.41 7.77
C ILE A 26 10.79 -14.80 7.03
N LYS A 27 10.76 -14.90 5.70
CA LYS A 27 11.71 -14.18 4.86
C LYS A 27 11.17 -12.78 4.62
N VAL A 28 11.85 -11.79 5.17
CA VAL A 28 11.51 -10.38 4.93
C VAL A 28 11.88 -10.05 3.49
N SER A 29 10.87 -9.90 2.63
CA SER A 29 11.02 -9.46 1.25
C SER A 29 10.55 -8.01 1.11
N PRO A 30 11.10 -7.25 0.15
CA PRO A 30 10.59 -5.90 -0.14
C PRO A 30 9.08 -5.87 -0.43
N SER A 31 8.54 -6.94 -1.03
CA SER A 31 7.11 -7.07 -1.29
C SER A 31 6.27 -7.16 -0.01
N LEU A 32 6.78 -7.81 1.05
CA LEU A 32 6.08 -7.88 2.33
C LEU A 32 6.04 -6.51 3.02
N GLN A 33 7.16 -5.78 2.98
CA GLN A 33 7.22 -4.42 3.53
C GLN A 33 6.29 -3.46 2.76
N ALA A 34 6.24 -3.57 1.43
CA ALA A 34 5.31 -2.78 0.61
C ALA A 34 3.84 -3.12 0.93
N LEU A 35 3.53 -4.40 1.16
CA LEU A 35 2.17 -4.80 1.56
C LEU A 35 1.76 -4.19 2.90
N ILE A 36 2.63 -4.23 3.91
CA ILE A 36 2.36 -3.63 5.22
C ILE A 36 2.14 -2.12 5.09
N ALA A 37 3.00 -1.44 4.34
CA ALA A 37 2.87 0.00 4.09
C ALA A 37 1.55 0.35 3.39
N ASN A 38 1.18 -0.39 2.34
CA ASN A 38 -0.09 -0.20 1.64
C ASN A 38 -1.29 -0.43 2.57
N GLN A 39 -1.21 -1.41 3.46
CA GLN A 39 -2.29 -1.72 4.40
C GLN A 39 -2.48 -0.58 5.42
N LEU A 40 -1.38 0.00 5.93
CA LEU A 40 -1.43 1.15 6.82
C LEU A 40 -2.05 2.38 6.14
N GLU A 41 -1.65 2.68 4.91
CA GLU A 41 -2.23 3.76 4.11
C GLU A 41 -3.75 3.55 3.89
N PHE A 42 -4.15 2.33 3.55
CA PHE A 42 -5.57 1.98 3.41
C PHE A 42 -6.36 2.22 4.69
N ILE A 43 -5.81 1.84 5.85
CA ILE A 43 -6.48 2.06 7.13
C ILE A 43 -6.65 3.56 7.40
N GLU A 44 -5.64 4.38 7.12
CA GLU A 44 -5.75 5.84 7.28
C GLU A 44 -6.83 6.45 6.38
N ILE A 45 -6.97 5.98 5.15
CA ILE A 45 -8.03 6.42 4.23
C ILE A 45 -9.40 6.01 4.77
N VAL A 46 -9.55 4.75 5.18
CA VAL A 46 -10.83 4.22 5.71
C VAL A 46 -11.24 4.94 7.00
N GLU A 47 -10.29 5.25 7.88
CA GLU A 47 -10.52 5.98 9.13
C GLU A 47 -11.09 7.38 8.89
N LYS A 48 -10.59 8.07 7.85
CA LYS A 48 -11.12 9.39 7.44
C LYS A 48 -12.54 9.30 6.90
N CYS A 49 -12.89 8.21 6.22
CA CYS A 49 -14.22 8.02 5.64
C CYS A 49 -15.25 7.46 6.64
N ASN A 50 -14.82 6.66 7.62
CA ASN A 50 -15.69 5.92 8.54
C ASN A 50 -15.17 5.99 10.00
N PRO A 51 -15.39 7.11 10.71
CA PRO A 51 -14.88 7.29 12.07
C PRO A 51 -15.51 6.34 13.09
N GLU A 52 -16.71 5.82 12.83
CA GLU A 52 -17.41 4.86 13.71
C GLU A 52 -16.62 3.56 13.93
N ASN A 53 -15.75 3.19 12.97
CA ASN A 53 -14.93 1.99 13.06
C ASN A 53 -13.56 2.24 13.69
N HIS A 54 -13.28 3.45 14.20
CA HIS A 54 -11.97 3.87 14.69
C HIS A 54 -11.33 2.86 15.66
N ILE A 55 -12.10 2.31 16.61
CA ILE A 55 -11.58 1.32 17.59
C ILE A 55 -11.06 0.05 16.89
N PHE A 56 -11.79 -0.46 15.88
CA PHE A 56 -11.37 -1.65 15.13
C PHE A 56 -10.19 -1.35 14.22
N LEU A 57 -10.14 -0.15 13.63
CA LEU A 57 -9.03 0.30 12.80
C LEU A 57 -7.75 0.52 13.62
N GLU A 58 -7.84 1.10 14.82
CA GLU A 58 -6.72 1.21 15.75
C GLU A 58 -6.20 -0.16 16.18
N GLN A 59 -7.09 -1.10 16.52
CA GLN A 59 -6.70 -2.46 16.84
C GLN A 59 -5.94 -3.11 15.67
N HIS A 60 -6.43 -2.95 14.45
CA HIS A 60 -5.77 -3.47 13.26
C HIS A 60 -4.41 -2.80 12.99
N LYS A 61 -4.27 -1.48 13.23
CA LYS A 61 -2.97 -0.79 13.18
C LYS A 61 -1.99 -1.38 14.20
N ALA A 62 -2.45 -1.60 15.44
CA ALA A 62 -1.62 -2.18 16.49
C ALA A 62 -1.11 -3.58 16.12
N GLU A 63 -1.96 -4.41 15.52
CA GLU A 63 -1.59 -5.74 15.02
C GLU A 63 -0.55 -5.65 13.87
N LEU A 64 -0.69 -4.70 12.95
CA LEU A 64 0.29 -4.47 11.89
C LEU A 64 1.64 -4.00 12.43
N PHE A 65 1.65 -3.13 13.44
CA PHE A 65 2.90 -2.70 14.09
C PHE A 65 3.59 -3.85 14.82
N GLN A 66 2.84 -4.70 15.51
CA GLN A 66 3.40 -5.90 16.14
C GLN A 66 4.06 -6.81 15.09
N LEU A 67 3.39 -7.00 13.94
CA LEU A 67 3.91 -7.80 12.84
C LEU A 67 5.18 -7.19 12.23
N GLU A 68 5.25 -5.87 12.10
CA GLU A 68 6.45 -5.16 11.65
C GLU A 68 7.63 -5.30 12.63
N GLU A 69 7.35 -5.28 13.94
CA GLU A 69 8.36 -5.52 14.97
C GLU A 69 8.94 -6.94 14.87
N GLU A 70 8.08 -7.97 14.77
CA GLU A 70 8.50 -9.36 14.64
C GLU A 70 9.36 -9.59 13.39
N ILE A 71 8.96 -8.99 12.26
CA ILE A 71 9.73 -8.98 11.00
C ILE A 71 11.10 -8.35 11.20
N SER A 72 11.15 -7.19 11.87
CA SER A 72 12.39 -6.45 12.13
C SER A 72 13.35 -7.26 13.01
N GLN A 73 12.83 -7.89 14.06
CA GLN A 73 13.61 -8.78 14.93
C GLN A 73 14.16 -9.99 14.16
N ALA A 74 13.32 -10.66 13.36
CA ALA A 74 13.75 -11.80 12.55
C ALA A 74 14.82 -11.42 11.50
N PHE A 75 14.70 -10.23 10.92
CA PHE A 75 15.69 -9.69 9.98
C PHE A 75 17.02 -9.35 10.67
N ALA A 76 16.97 -8.74 11.86
CA ALA A 76 18.16 -8.46 12.66
C ALA A 76 18.92 -9.76 13.00
N ASP A 77 18.21 -10.80 13.44
CA ASP A 77 18.78 -12.12 13.70
C ASP A 77 19.41 -12.74 12.46
N TYR A 78 18.77 -12.59 11.30
CA TYR A 78 19.32 -13.03 10.03
C TYR A 78 20.63 -12.31 9.68
N ILE A 79 20.67 -10.98 9.82
CA ILE A 79 21.89 -10.18 9.59
C ILE A 79 22.99 -10.61 10.55
N LEU A 80 22.71 -10.73 11.85
CA LEU A 80 23.68 -11.18 12.85
C LEU A 80 24.24 -12.57 12.51
N LYS A 81 23.37 -13.49 12.07
CA LYS A 81 23.81 -14.83 11.65
C LYS A 81 24.68 -14.76 10.38
N LYS A 82 24.32 -13.91 9.42
CA LYS A 82 25.08 -13.70 8.18
C LYS A 82 26.46 -13.09 8.46
N GLU A 83 26.53 -12.08 9.32
CA GLU A 83 27.79 -11.47 9.76
C GLU A 83 28.68 -12.44 10.52
N ARG A 84 28.13 -13.21 11.48
CA ARG A 84 28.88 -14.29 12.16
C ARG A 84 29.43 -15.32 11.18
N ALA A 85 28.69 -15.66 10.13
CA ALA A 85 29.17 -16.56 9.08
C ALA A 85 30.29 -15.92 8.24
N ARG A 86 30.21 -14.61 7.97
CA ARG A 86 31.26 -13.86 7.26
C ARG A 86 32.56 -13.83 8.06
N VAL A 87 32.48 -13.45 9.34
CA VAL A 87 33.63 -13.43 10.26
C VAL A 87 34.28 -14.80 10.35
N LYS A 88 33.51 -15.89 10.45
CA LYS A 88 34.06 -17.26 10.45
C LYS A 88 34.79 -17.62 9.14
N ARG A 89 34.33 -17.12 7.99
CA ARG A 89 35.02 -17.33 6.71
C ARG A 89 36.31 -16.52 6.63
N GLU A 90 36.29 -15.28 7.11
CA GLU A 90 37.48 -14.42 7.17
C GLU A 90 38.53 -15.01 8.13
N GLN A 91 38.13 -15.53 9.28
CA GLN A 91 39.02 -16.24 10.22
C GLN A 91 39.66 -17.47 9.58
N LYS A 92 38.88 -18.35 8.94
CA LYS A 92 39.42 -19.52 8.22
C LYS A 92 40.36 -19.14 7.09
N LYS A 93 40.09 -18.05 6.37
CA LYS A 93 40.96 -17.53 5.31
C LYS A 93 42.28 -17.00 5.88
N ASN A 94 42.24 -16.30 7.01
CA ASN A 94 43.44 -15.81 7.68
C ASN A 94 44.26 -16.94 8.32
N GLU A 95 43.62 -17.96 8.90
CA GLU A 95 44.30 -19.14 9.44
C GLU A 95 45.02 -19.95 8.35
N LEU A 96 44.42 -20.11 7.17
CA LEU A 96 45.08 -20.74 6.02
C LEU A 96 46.25 -19.90 5.47
N ALA A 97 46.18 -18.58 5.59
CA ALA A 97 47.24 -17.66 5.16
C ALA A 97 48.39 -17.55 6.18
N SER A 98 48.16 -17.92 7.45
CA SER A 98 49.17 -17.88 8.52
C SER A 98 49.84 -19.22 8.83
N ALA A 99 49.50 -20.29 8.11
CA ALA A 99 50.18 -21.58 8.29
C ALA A 99 51.64 -21.48 7.78
N PRO A 100 52.65 -21.85 8.57
CA PRO A 100 54.02 -21.89 8.10
C PRO A 100 54.13 -22.94 6.99
N ILE A 101 54.68 -22.54 5.85
CA ILE A 101 55.03 -23.40 4.72
C ILE A 101 56.01 -24.46 5.24
N LEU A 102 55.52 -25.68 5.46
CA LEU A 102 56.35 -26.86 5.40
C LEU A 102 56.20 -27.43 4.00
N GLU A 103 57.24 -27.20 3.20
CA GLU A 103 57.45 -27.84 1.91
C GLU A 103 57.34 -29.36 2.05
N MET A 104 56.42 -29.95 1.29
CA MET A 104 56.66 -31.22 0.64
C MET A 104 56.07 -31.11 -0.76
N GLU A 105 56.96 -31.00 -1.74
CA GLU A 105 56.67 -31.19 -3.16
C GLU A 105 55.97 -32.53 -3.37
N GLU A 106 54.93 -32.56 -4.21
CA GLU A 106 55.05 -33.24 -5.50
C GLU A 106 53.80 -33.10 -6.37
N THR A 107 54.07 -32.82 -7.65
CA THR A 107 53.30 -33.12 -8.86
C THR A 107 52.10 -32.25 -9.23
N PHE A 108 52.38 -31.29 -10.11
CA PHE A 108 51.42 -30.74 -11.07
C PHE A 108 51.25 -31.68 -12.28
N SER A 109 50.01 -31.93 -12.67
CA SER A 109 49.56 -31.89 -14.07
C SER A 109 48.05 -32.10 -14.15
N ASN A 110 47.27 -31.13 -14.64
CA ASN A 110 46.80 -31.17 -16.03
C ASN A 110 46.01 -29.90 -16.42
N ILE A 111 46.09 -29.58 -17.70
CA ILE A 111 45.75 -28.33 -18.38
C ILE A 111 44.30 -28.38 -18.93
N ASN A 112 43.74 -27.20 -19.23
CA ASN A 112 42.79 -26.85 -20.31
C ASN A 112 41.27 -26.84 -19.99
N THR A 113 40.42 -25.91 -20.43
CA THR A 113 40.50 -24.64 -21.22
C THR A 113 39.13 -23.93 -21.03
N GLY A 114 39.06 -22.60 -21.11
CA GLY A 114 37.77 -21.92 -21.24
C GLY A 114 37.84 -20.39 -21.29
N ASN A 115 38.13 -19.85 -22.48
CA ASN A 115 38.10 -18.43 -22.84
C ASN A 115 36.84 -17.70 -22.36
N THR A 116 36.97 -16.43 -21.93
CA THR A 116 36.05 -15.36 -22.37
C THR A 116 36.78 -14.01 -22.31
N ALA A 117 36.85 -13.34 -23.46
CA ALA A 117 37.34 -11.97 -23.63
C ALA A 117 36.32 -10.95 -23.07
N ALA A 118 36.83 -9.79 -22.63
CA ALA A 118 36.09 -8.64 -22.11
C ALA A 118 35.13 -8.01 -23.15
N PRO A 119 34.17 -7.12 -22.78
CA PRO A 119 34.52 -5.73 -22.47
C PRO A 119 33.68 -5.02 -21.39
N GLN A 120 34.15 -3.82 -21.05
CA GLN A 120 33.55 -2.78 -20.21
C GLN A 120 32.12 -2.39 -20.63
N THR A 121 31.28 -1.98 -19.67
CA THR A 121 30.34 -0.84 -19.84
C THR A 121 30.06 -0.22 -18.47
N ASN A 122 30.47 1.05 -18.32
CA ASN A 122 29.76 2.02 -17.51
C ASN A 122 28.30 2.06 -17.98
N ASP A 123 27.36 2.40 -17.09
CA ASP A 123 26.34 3.45 -17.32
C ASP A 123 25.19 3.30 -16.31
N LEU A 124 25.20 4.23 -15.34
CA LEU A 124 24.11 4.52 -14.41
C LEU A 124 22.98 5.28 -15.17
N PRO A 125 21.69 5.04 -14.87
CA PRO A 125 20.57 5.53 -15.68
C PRO A 125 20.02 6.87 -15.19
N TRP A 126 20.88 7.88 -15.01
CA TRP A 126 20.41 9.24 -14.73
C TRP A 126 21.14 10.21 -15.65
N SER A 127 20.36 11.02 -16.37
CA SER A 127 20.74 12.13 -17.26
C SER A 127 20.76 11.76 -18.75
N ASP A 128 19.69 12.04 -19.49
CA ASP A 128 19.55 13.34 -20.16
C ASP A 128 18.25 13.44 -20.98
N LYS A 129 17.51 14.53 -20.71
CA LYS A 129 16.45 15.03 -21.59
C LYS A 129 17.05 15.49 -22.93
N PRO A 130 16.24 15.58 -23.98
CA PRO A 130 15.94 16.94 -24.43
C PRO A 130 14.46 17.20 -24.72
N LEU A 131 14.18 18.49 -24.59
CA LEU A 131 12.97 19.25 -24.83
C LEU A 131 12.69 19.38 -26.35
N ALA A 132 11.44 19.19 -26.78
CA ALA A 132 10.77 19.94 -27.87
C ALA A 132 9.34 19.37 -28.03
N ASP A 133 8.27 20.10 -27.74
CA ASP A 133 7.63 21.20 -28.49
C ASP A 133 6.50 20.67 -29.42
N HIS A 134 5.48 21.50 -29.63
CA HIS A 134 4.15 21.29 -30.27
C HIS A 134 2.98 21.16 -29.29
N SER A 135 1.87 21.89 -29.41
CA SER A 135 1.50 23.13 -30.10
C SER A 135 0.04 23.35 -29.71
N ALA A 136 -0.35 24.61 -29.50
CA ALA A 136 -1.71 25.01 -29.20
C ALA A 136 -2.71 24.50 -30.26
N SER A 137 -3.84 23.99 -29.81
CA SER A 137 -5.06 23.81 -30.61
C SER A 137 -6.25 24.22 -29.76
N TYR A 138 -6.83 25.36 -30.10
CA TYR A 138 -8.12 25.80 -29.61
C TYR A 138 -9.21 24.86 -30.11
N HIS A 139 -10.05 24.36 -29.21
CA HIS A 139 -11.44 24.06 -29.54
C HIS A 139 -12.33 24.68 -28.47
N ASP A 140 -12.98 25.75 -28.92
CA ASP A 140 -14.16 26.40 -28.37
C ASP A 140 -15.38 25.54 -28.73
N ASP A 141 -16.20 25.20 -27.73
CA ASP A 141 -17.67 25.33 -27.82
C ASP A 141 -18.34 24.93 -26.48
N ASN A 142 -18.81 25.97 -25.78
CA ASN A 142 -20.07 26.06 -25.04
C ASN A 142 -20.58 24.87 -24.20
N GLU A 143 -20.36 24.91 -22.88
CA GLU A 143 -21.48 24.82 -21.93
C GLU A 143 -21.35 25.90 -20.84
N ARG A 144 -22.48 26.53 -20.58
CA ARG A 144 -22.65 27.83 -19.93
C ARG A 144 -23.02 27.59 -18.47
N GLU A 145 -22.04 27.53 -17.58
CA GLU A 145 -22.28 27.69 -16.14
C GLU A 145 -21.69 29.01 -15.65
N GLN A 146 -22.56 29.82 -15.04
CA GLN A 146 -22.27 31.15 -14.52
C GLN A 146 -21.21 31.08 -13.41
N LEU A 147 -19.94 31.27 -13.78
CA LEU A 147 -18.87 31.57 -12.83
C LEU A 147 -19.03 33.03 -12.40
N SER A 148 -19.66 33.26 -11.25
CA SER A 148 -19.57 34.53 -10.53
C SER A 148 -18.14 34.70 -10.03
N TYR A 149 -17.26 35.21 -10.91
CA TYR A 149 -15.90 35.57 -10.54
C TYR A 149 -15.99 36.79 -9.62
N ASP A 150 -15.88 36.55 -8.31
CA ASP A 150 -15.78 37.59 -7.29
C ASP A 150 -14.30 37.76 -6.91
N PRO A 151 -13.61 38.80 -7.43
CA PRO A 151 -12.18 39.01 -7.18
C PRO A 151 -11.85 39.21 -5.69
N LEU A 152 -12.83 39.61 -4.88
CA LEU A 152 -12.66 39.79 -3.43
C LEU A 152 -12.49 38.46 -2.70
N ALA A 153 -13.21 37.42 -3.11
CA ALA A 153 -13.13 36.10 -2.50
C ALA A 153 -11.79 35.40 -2.78
N GLU A 154 -11.17 35.69 -3.92
CA GLU A 154 -9.86 35.15 -4.28
C GLU A 154 -8.72 35.86 -3.53
N LEU A 155 -8.82 37.18 -3.36
CA LEU A 155 -7.89 37.96 -2.52
C LEU A 155 -7.97 37.56 -1.05
N ASP A 156 -9.16 37.26 -0.53
CA ASP A 156 -9.33 36.85 0.87
C ASP A 156 -8.74 35.45 1.13
N LYS A 157 -8.85 34.53 0.14
CA LYS A 157 -8.15 33.23 0.17
C LYS A 157 -6.63 33.38 0.13
N MET A 158 -6.10 34.30 -0.68
CA MET A 158 -4.66 34.58 -0.71
C MET A 158 -4.19 35.24 0.60
N ALA A 159 -4.99 36.11 1.20
CA ALA A 159 -4.69 36.74 2.48
C ALA A 159 -4.68 35.73 3.64
N ALA A 160 -5.62 34.79 3.66
CA ALA A 160 -5.66 33.70 4.66
C ALA A 160 -4.44 32.76 4.56
N ASN A 161 -3.93 32.53 3.34
CA ASN A 161 -2.71 31.74 3.13
C ASN A 161 -1.42 32.48 3.51
N LEU A 162 -1.39 33.81 3.37
CA LEU A 162 -0.21 34.64 3.69
C LEU A 162 -0.13 35.04 5.17
N SER A 163 -1.27 35.08 5.86
CA SER A 163 -1.34 35.48 7.27
C SER A 163 -2.18 34.46 8.05
N PRO A 164 -1.58 33.32 8.48
CA PRO A 164 -2.19 32.52 9.52
C PRO A 164 -2.21 33.39 10.78
N GLY A 165 -3.37 34.01 11.02
CA GLY A 165 -3.54 35.06 12.02
C GLY A 165 -2.98 34.68 13.38
N LEU A 166 -2.54 35.69 14.13
CA LEU A 166 -2.07 35.56 15.50
C LEU A 166 -3.08 34.73 16.33
N PRO A 167 -2.61 33.82 17.20
CA PRO A 167 -3.44 32.83 17.92
C PRO A 167 -4.47 33.40 18.92
N SER A 168 -4.72 34.71 18.89
CA SER A 168 -5.72 35.42 19.71
C SER A 168 -7.14 35.36 19.15
N ALA A 169 -7.34 34.90 17.90
CA ALA A 169 -8.66 34.83 17.26
C ALA A 169 -9.53 33.60 17.69
N LYS A 170 -9.15 32.88 18.75
CA LYS A 170 -9.88 31.69 19.24
C LYS A 170 -11.26 31.97 19.87
N TYR A 171 -11.80 33.19 19.76
CA TYR A 171 -13.09 33.56 20.39
C TYR A 171 -14.13 34.19 19.46
N THR A 172 -13.96 34.12 18.14
CA THR A 172 -15.06 34.46 17.22
C THR A 172 -15.55 33.20 16.53
N THR A 173 -16.64 32.62 17.03
CA THR A 173 -17.34 31.53 16.37
C THR A 173 -17.91 32.04 15.04
N ALA A 174 -17.24 31.72 13.93
CA ALA A 174 -17.83 31.86 12.61
C ALA A 174 -19.06 30.95 12.55
N THR A 175 -20.23 31.54 12.42
CA THR A 175 -21.48 30.82 12.16
C THR A 175 -21.41 30.28 10.74
N ALA A 176 -21.07 29.00 10.62
CA ALA A 176 -21.12 28.31 9.33
C ALA A 176 -22.54 28.35 8.77
N PRO A 177 -22.71 28.55 7.45
CA PRO A 177 -24.02 28.46 6.82
C PRO A 177 -24.57 27.05 7.01
N VAL A 178 -25.79 26.97 7.52
CA VAL A 178 -26.53 25.71 7.72
C VAL A 178 -26.72 25.04 6.36
N GLU A 179 -25.97 23.96 6.11
CA GLU A 179 -26.20 23.07 4.98
C GLU A 179 -27.62 22.53 5.08
N LYS A 180 -28.46 22.88 4.09
CA LYS A 180 -29.78 22.28 3.95
C LYS A 180 -29.56 20.78 3.68
N LYS A 181 -29.99 19.95 4.62
CA LYS A 181 -30.10 18.49 4.40
C LYS A 181 -30.96 18.29 3.16
N VAL A 182 -30.35 17.90 2.05
CA VAL A 182 -31.08 17.42 0.88
C VAL A 182 -31.68 16.09 1.33
N ASP A 183 -33.02 16.02 1.42
CA ASP A 183 -33.70 14.76 1.68
C ASP A 183 -33.25 13.76 0.60
N VAL A 184 -32.44 12.80 1.02
CA VAL A 184 -31.87 11.80 0.14
C VAL A 184 -32.98 10.81 -0.17
N ASP A 185 -33.42 10.76 -1.43
CA ASP A 185 -34.39 9.78 -1.90
C ASP A 185 -33.75 8.38 -1.95
N VAL A 186 -33.82 7.69 -0.80
CA VAL A 186 -33.25 6.34 -0.60
C VAL A 186 -33.80 5.35 -1.62
N ARG A 187 -35.08 5.49 -2.00
CA ARG A 187 -35.73 4.62 -2.98
C ARG A 187 -35.07 4.75 -4.34
N ARG A 188 -34.91 5.99 -4.82
CA ARG A 188 -34.26 6.25 -6.11
C ARG A 188 -32.81 5.76 -6.15
N ILE A 189 -32.09 5.93 -5.05
CA ILE A 189 -30.70 5.46 -4.94
C ILE A 189 -30.64 3.94 -4.97
N ALA A 190 -31.50 3.26 -4.20
CA ALA A 190 -31.53 1.80 -4.14
C ALA A 190 -31.88 1.17 -5.50
N ILE A 191 -32.87 1.72 -6.21
CA ILE A 191 -33.23 1.27 -7.57
C ILE A 191 -32.04 1.49 -8.52
N GLY A 192 -31.47 2.70 -8.54
CA GLY A 192 -30.36 3.04 -9.43
C GLY A 192 -29.12 2.18 -9.19
N ALA A 193 -28.77 1.93 -7.92
CA ALA A 193 -27.66 1.06 -7.56
C ALA A 193 -27.89 -0.39 -7.97
N SER A 194 -29.11 -0.91 -7.76
CA SER A 194 -29.48 -2.29 -8.13
C SER A 194 -29.44 -2.51 -9.64
N VAL A 195 -30.00 -1.56 -10.41
CA VAL A 195 -29.96 -1.58 -11.87
C VAL A 195 -28.51 -1.54 -12.36
N LYS A 196 -27.70 -0.62 -11.85
CA LYS A 196 -26.29 -0.48 -12.24
C LYS A 196 -25.49 -1.77 -11.94
N ALA A 197 -25.62 -2.31 -10.74
CA ALA A 197 -24.92 -3.53 -10.34
C ALA A 197 -25.29 -4.73 -11.22
N LEU A 198 -26.57 -4.86 -11.60
CA LEU A 198 -27.04 -5.95 -12.45
C LEU A 198 -26.63 -5.77 -13.92
N VAL A 199 -26.58 -4.55 -14.43
CA VAL A 199 -26.03 -4.27 -15.78
C VAL A 199 -24.55 -4.62 -15.84
N ASP A 200 -23.78 -4.19 -14.85
CA ASP A 200 -22.33 -4.47 -14.77
C ASP A 200 -22.07 -5.98 -14.62
N PHE A 201 -22.90 -6.70 -13.85
CA PHE A 201 -22.79 -8.15 -13.66
C PHE A 201 -23.15 -8.96 -14.90
N LEU A 202 -24.25 -8.60 -15.59
CA LEU A 202 -24.74 -9.34 -16.75
C LEU A 202 -24.10 -8.88 -18.07
N ASN A 203 -23.36 -7.77 -18.07
CA ASN A 203 -22.80 -7.11 -19.26
C ASN A 203 -23.84 -6.88 -20.39
N ARG A 204 -25.10 -6.66 -20.01
CA ARG A 204 -26.22 -6.37 -20.92
C ARG A 204 -27.18 -5.38 -20.28
N PRO A 205 -27.96 -4.62 -21.07
CA PRO A 205 -29.06 -3.83 -20.53
C PRO A 205 -30.14 -4.76 -19.94
N LEU A 206 -30.74 -4.31 -18.83
CA LEU A 206 -31.92 -4.94 -18.24
C LEU A 206 -33.14 -4.67 -19.11
N THR A 207 -34.02 -5.66 -19.18
CA THR A 207 -35.34 -5.49 -19.80
C THR A 207 -36.29 -4.75 -18.85
N GLU A 208 -37.33 -4.12 -19.39
CA GLU A 208 -38.32 -3.36 -18.61
C GLU A 208 -39.00 -4.22 -17.53
N GLU A 209 -39.27 -5.51 -17.82
CA GLU A 209 -39.88 -6.45 -16.88
C GLU A 209 -38.96 -6.74 -15.67
N GLU A 210 -37.65 -6.84 -15.92
CA GLU A 210 -36.64 -7.05 -14.87
C GLU A 210 -36.52 -5.80 -13.98
N ILE A 211 -36.57 -4.61 -14.58
CA ILE A 211 -36.55 -3.34 -13.83
C ILE A 211 -37.77 -3.23 -12.92
N GLN A 212 -38.98 -3.51 -13.42
CA GLN A 212 -40.19 -3.50 -12.59
C GLN A 212 -40.15 -4.50 -11.44
N THR A 213 -39.47 -5.64 -11.63
CA THR A 213 -39.27 -6.63 -10.56
C THR A 213 -38.34 -6.09 -9.48
N ILE A 214 -37.27 -5.39 -9.87
CA ILE A 214 -36.33 -4.73 -8.95
C ILE A 214 -37.06 -3.63 -8.17
N GLU A 215 -37.88 -2.81 -8.83
CA GLU A 215 -38.65 -1.76 -8.15
C GLU A 215 -39.57 -2.34 -7.07
N LYS A 216 -40.33 -3.41 -7.39
CA LYS A 216 -41.19 -4.10 -6.42
C LYS A 216 -40.41 -4.68 -5.24
N GLN A 217 -39.22 -5.23 -5.50
CA GLN A 217 -38.37 -5.77 -4.45
C GLN A 217 -37.83 -4.66 -3.55
N VAL A 218 -37.29 -3.58 -4.12
CA VAL A 218 -36.80 -2.42 -3.36
C VAL A 218 -37.94 -1.81 -2.54
N ASP A 219 -39.12 -1.67 -3.12
CA ASP A 219 -40.31 -1.18 -2.40
C ASP A 219 -40.72 -2.12 -1.26
N SER A 220 -40.52 -3.43 -1.39
CA SER A 220 -40.78 -4.39 -0.30
C SER A 220 -39.76 -4.31 0.84
N TYR A 221 -38.56 -3.79 0.60
CA TYR A 221 -37.51 -3.66 1.63
C TYR A 221 -37.52 -2.29 2.32
N LEU A 222 -38.11 -1.28 1.67
CA LEU A 222 -38.18 0.10 2.19
C LEU A 222 -39.53 0.44 2.85
N ASN A 223 -40.56 -0.39 2.68
CA ASN A 223 -41.85 -0.29 3.40
C ASN A 223 -41.84 -1.17 4.67
#